data_AF-A0AAD9CDU1-F1
#
_entry.id   AF-A0AAD9CDU1-F1
#
_cell.length_a   1.000
_cell.length_b   1.000
_cell.length_c   1.000
_cell.angle_alpha   90.00
_cell.angle_beta   90.00
_cell.angle_gamma   90.00
#
_symmetry.space_group_name_H-M   'P 1'
#
loop_
_entity.id
_entity.type
_entity.pdbx_description
1 polymer ?
#
loop_
_entity_poly.entity_id
_entity_poly.type
_entity_poly.pdbx_seq_one_letter_code
_entity_poly.pdbx_strand_id
1 'polypeptide(L)'
;MVPSTEALFLEAILSGEKAWPWQLPNSDSFDLRTKRRAFDLVMAVKRLEEGKKILVTEMNHHWKVLSTRSDSLKELSCLQNSPLGLSEDGMKGLQIMFRKKHHDIREIKTHARRRYLHVLTGAETISFLQSLSDESSDCDSDSSDDTCEAPSRLPSVVQC
;
A
#
# COMPACT_ATOMS: atom_id res chain seq x y z
N MET A 1 -6.13 15.44 -51.74
CA MET A 1 -6.17 14.46 -50.63
C MET A 1 -6.62 15.22 -49.40
N VAL A 2 -7.78 14.89 -48.83
CA VAL A 2 -8.28 15.51 -47.60
C VAL A 2 -7.56 14.84 -46.42
N PRO A 3 -6.92 15.58 -45.50
CA PRO A 3 -6.31 14.99 -44.32
C PRO A 3 -7.39 14.28 -43.51
N SER A 4 -7.10 13.07 -43.01
CA SER A 4 -8.04 12.35 -42.15
C SER A 4 -8.34 13.16 -40.89
N THR A 5 -9.56 13.06 -40.38
CA THR A 5 -10.02 13.75 -39.16
C THR A 5 -9.12 13.48 -37.95
N GLU A 6 -8.46 12.33 -37.92
CA GLU A 6 -7.48 11.94 -36.89
C GLU A 6 -6.16 12.72 -36.98
N ALA A 7 -5.70 13.04 -38.20
CA ALA A 7 -4.50 13.86 -38.40
C ALA A 7 -4.73 15.31 -37.94
N LEU A 8 -5.93 15.87 -38.19
CA LEU A 8 -6.31 17.19 -37.72
C LEU A 8 -6.43 17.26 -36.18
N PHE A 9 -6.79 16.15 -35.53
CA PHE A 9 -6.88 16.07 -34.07
C PHE A 9 -5.51 16.05 -33.40
N LEU A 10 -4.54 15.32 -33.96
CA LEU A 10 -3.16 15.28 -33.46
C LEU A 10 -2.43 16.60 -33.68
N GLU A 11 -2.52 17.19 -34.86
CA GLU A 11 -1.94 18.51 -35.14
C GLU A 11 -2.50 19.58 -34.19
N ALA A 12 -3.80 19.55 -33.89
CA ALA A 12 -4.42 20.46 -32.92
C ALA A 12 -3.95 20.23 -31.46
N ILE A 13 -3.59 19.00 -31.09
CA ILE A 13 -3.02 18.69 -29.76
C ILE A 13 -1.56 19.14 -29.69
N LEU A 14 -0.78 18.90 -30.75
CA LEU A 14 0.65 19.22 -30.83
C LEU A 14 0.91 20.72 -31.04
N SER A 15 -0.03 21.46 -31.63
CA SER A 15 0.06 22.92 -31.82
C SER A 15 -0.06 23.71 -30.52
N GLY A 16 -0.37 23.08 -29.39
CA GLY A 16 -0.48 23.74 -28.08
C GLY A 16 -1.66 24.73 -27.96
N GLU A 17 -2.43 24.92 -29.04
CA GLU A 17 -3.56 25.84 -29.14
C GLU A 17 -4.82 25.32 -28.43
N LYS A 18 -4.84 24.03 -28.10
CA LYS A 18 -5.93 23.37 -27.39
C LYS A 18 -5.59 23.29 -25.90
N ALA A 19 -6.15 24.22 -25.13
CA ALA A 19 -6.17 24.11 -23.68
C ALA A 19 -6.83 22.78 -23.31
N TRP A 20 -6.10 21.92 -22.60
CA TRP A 20 -6.66 20.70 -22.05
C TRP A 20 -7.85 21.04 -21.15
N PRO A 21 -8.83 20.16 -20.98
CA PRO A 21 -9.97 20.42 -20.10
C PRO A 21 -9.58 20.83 -18.67
N TRP A 22 -8.41 20.42 -18.19
CA TRP A 22 -7.84 20.81 -16.89
C TRP A 22 -7.00 22.12 -16.91
N GLN A 23 -6.88 22.79 -18.06
CA GLN A 23 -6.22 24.09 -18.23
C GLN A 23 -7.23 25.23 -18.43
N LEU A 24 -8.49 24.91 -18.73
CA LEU A 24 -9.55 25.90 -18.83
C LEU A 24 -9.92 26.42 -17.42
N PRO A 25 -10.13 27.73 -17.24
CA PRO A 25 -10.73 28.24 -16.02
C PRO A 25 -12.13 27.62 -15.88
N ASN A 26 -12.31 26.70 -14.95
CA ASN A 26 -13.58 26.02 -14.76
C ASN A 26 -14.65 27.05 -14.36
N SER A 27 -15.82 26.96 -14.97
CA SER A 27 -17.06 27.58 -14.47
C SER A 27 -17.62 26.89 -13.22
N ASP A 28 -16.95 25.83 -12.74
CA ASP A 28 -17.32 25.08 -11.55
C ASP A 28 -16.86 25.78 -10.27
N SER A 29 -17.59 25.57 -9.19
CA SER A 29 -17.33 26.14 -7.87
C SER A 29 -16.03 25.67 -7.18
N PHE A 30 -15.29 24.73 -7.76
CA PHE A 30 -14.07 24.16 -7.17
C PHE A 30 -12.85 24.31 -8.08
N ASP A 31 -11.74 24.75 -7.47
CA ASP A 31 -10.47 24.92 -8.15
C ASP A 31 -9.87 23.58 -8.62
N LEU A 32 -9.02 23.66 -9.65
CA LEU A 32 -8.36 22.49 -10.24
C LEU A 32 -7.46 21.76 -9.23
N ARG A 33 -6.90 22.49 -8.26
CA ARG A 33 -6.07 21.93 -7.19
C ARG A 33 -6.86 20.98 -6.30
N THR A 34 -8.09 21.35 -5.92
CA THR A 34 -8.99 20.51 -5.14
C THR A 34 -9.42 19.27 -5.93
N LYS A 35 -9.77 19.45 -7.23
CA LYS A 35 -10.11 18.32 -8.11
C LYS A 35 -8.96 17.31 -8.24
N ARG A 36 -7.73 17.80 -8.41
CA ARG A 36 -6.52 16.95 -8.48
C ARG A 36 -6.32 16.19 -7.17
N ARG A 37 -6.38 16.87 -6.02
CA ARG A 37 -6.23 16.23 -4.70
C ARG A 37 -7.26 15.13 -4.48
N ALA A 38 -8.52 15.37 -4.85
CA ALA A 38 -9.57 14.36 -4.74
C ALA A 38 -9.27 13.15 -5.65
N PHE A 39 -8.86 13.38 -6.89
CA PHE A 39 -8.47 12.32 -7.81
C PHE A 39 -7.29 11.50 -7.29
N ASP A 40 -6.24 12.16 -6.79
CA ASP A 40 -5.05 11.49 -6.25
C ASP A 40 -5.40 10.59 -5.06
N LEU A 41 -6.29 11.05 -4.16
CA LEU A 41 -6.79 10.24 -3.05
C LEU A 41 -7.56 9.00 -3.55
N VAL A 42 -8.47 9.17 -4.52
CA VAL A 42 -9.21 8.06 -5.13
C VAL A 42 -8.26 7.06 -5.79
N MET A 43 -7.25 7.55 -6.51
CA MET A 43 -6.27 6.70 -7.17
C MET A 43 -5.36 5.97 -6.18
N ALA A 44 -4.98 6.63 -5.08
CA ALA A 44 -4.21 6.00 -4.01
C ALA A 44 -5.00 4.83 -3.40
N VAL A 45 -6.29 5.01 -3.12
CA VAL A 45 -7.17 3.94 -2.62
C VAL A 45 -7.25 2.79 -3.62
N LYS A 46 -7.50 3.08 -4.91
CA LYS A 46 -7.54 2.04 -5.96
C LYS A 46 -6.23 1.25 -6.05
N ARG A 47 -5.09 1.95 -6.00
CA ARG A 47 -3.76 1.31 -6.03
C ARG A 47 -3.53 0.41 -4.81
N LEU A 48 -4.01 0.81 -3.63
CA LEU A 48 -3.95 -0.03 -2.43
C LEU A 48 -4.82 -1.28 -2.57
N GLU A 49 -6.04 -1.14 -3.12
CA GLU A 49 -6.92 -2.28 -3.38
C GLU A 49 -6.31 -3.28 -4.37
N GLU A 50 -5.68 -2.79 -5.44
CA GLU A 50 -4.92 -3.61 -6.39
C GLU A 50 -3.74 -4.32 -5.71
N GLY A 51 -2.96 -3.60 -4.89
CA GLY A 51 -1.87 -4.17 -4.11
C GLY A 51 -2.32 -5.31 -3.20
N LYS A 52 -3.47 -5.16 -2.53
CA LYS A 52 -4.08 -6.22 -1.70
C LYS A 52 -4.44 -7.45 -2.53
N LYS A 53 -5.03 -7.27 -3.72
CA LYS A 53 -5.37 -8.40 -4.62
C LYS A 53 -4.13 -9.16 -5.06
N ILE A 54 -3.05 -8.45 -5.42
CA ILE A 54 -1.76 -9.05 -5.79
C ILE A 54 -1.21 -9.85 -4.61
N LEU A 55 -1.19 -9.27 -3.40
CA LEU A 55 -0.66 -9.93 -2.21
C LEU A 55 -1.41 -11.22 -1.86
N VAL A 56 -2.75 -11.22 -1.94
CA VAL A 56 -3.57 -12.41 -1.69
C VAL A 56 -3.32 -13.49 -2.76
N THR A 57 -3.15 -13.08 -4.01
CA THR A 57 -2.83 -14.00 -5.12
C THR A 57 -1.47 -14.66 -4.90
N GLU A 58 -0.46 -13.87 -4.53
CA GLU A 58 0.89 -14.34 -4.22
C GLU A 58 0.88 -15.29 -3.01
N MET A 59 0.16 -14.94 -1.94
CA MET A 59 -0.01 -15.80 -0.76
C MET A 59 -0.59 -17.17 -1.14
N ASN A 60 -1.62 -17.19 -2.00
CA ASN A 60 -2.23 -18.43 -2.47
C ASN A 60 -1.25 -19.25 -3.32
N HIS A 61 -0.52 -18.60 -4.23
CA HIS A 61 0.49 -19.26 -5.04
C HIS A 61 1.58 -19.89 -4.18
N HIS A 62 2.16 -19.13 -3.25
CA HIS A 62 3.18 -19.60 -2.32
C HIS A 62 2.68 -20.77 -1.46
N TRP A 63 1.44 -20.70 -0.96
CA TRP A 63 0.83 -21.80 -0.22
C TRP A 63 0.69 -23.07 -1.06
N LYS A 64 0.26 -22.96 -2.31
CA LYS A 64 0.13 -24.10 -3.24
C LYS A 64 1.48 -24.74 -3.48
N VAL A 65 2.51 -23.97 -3.85
CA VAL A 65 3.87 -24.48 -4.11
C VAL A 65 4.41 -25.25 -2.91
N LEU A 66 4.32 -24.68 -1.70
CA LEU A 66 4.78 -25.34 -0.48
C LEU A 66 3.97 -26.59 -0.13
N SER A 67 2.67 -26.60 -0.45
CA SER A 67 1.80 -27.76 -0.22
C SER A 67 2.16 -28.90 -1.18
N THR A 68 2.30 -28.61 -2.47
CA THR A 68 2.78 -29.58 -3.46
C THR A 68 4.12 -30.17 -3.06
N ARG A 69 5.08 -29.34 -2.65
CA ARG A 69 6.39 -29.82 -2.15
C ARG A 69 6.24 -30.72 -0.93
N SER A 70 5.36 -30.36 0.00
CA SER A 70 5.09 -31.19 1.18
C SER A 70 4.48 -32.53 0.81
N ASP A 71 3.60 -32.59 -0.19
CA ASP A 71 2.91 -33.80 -0.60
C ASP A 71 3.83 -34.73 -1.39
N SER A 72 4.62 -34.20 -2.32
CA SER A 72 5.69 -34.97 -2.99
C SER A 72 6.69 -35.56 -1.98
N LEU A 73 7.01 -34.82 -0.91
CA LEU A 73 7.89 -35.34 0.14
C LEU A 73 7.24 -36.48 0.93
N LYS A 74 5.93 -36.43 1.17
CA LYS A 74 5.18 -37.54 1.81
C LYS A 74 5.18 -38.77 0.91
N GLU A 75 4.92 -38.60 -0.38
CA GLU A 75 4.95 -39.69 -1.36
C GLU A 75 6.31 -40.39 -1.36
N LEU A 76 7.40 -39.62 -1.43
CA LEU A 76 8.77 -40.15 -1.34
C LEU A 76 9.03 -40.87 0.00
N SER A 77 8.55 -40.31 1.11
CA SER A 77 8.69 -40.96 2.43
C SER A 77 7.89 -42.26 2.52
N CYS A 78 6.76 -42.39 1.83
CA CYS A 78 5.99 -43.65 1.76
C CYS A 78 6.73 -44.71 0.96
N LEU A 79 7.37 -44.33 -0.15
CA LEU A 79 8.18 -45.25 -0.98
C LEU A 79 9.41 -45.80 -0.21
N GLN A 80 9.91 -45.07 0.78
CA GLN A 80 11.00 -45.54 1.66
C GLN A 80 10.64 -46.80 2.46
N ASN A 81 9.36 -47.05 2.74
CA ASN A 81 8.94 -48.28 3.44
C ASN A 81 9.05 -49.52 2.54
N SER A 82 9.37 -49.35 1.26
CA SER A 82 9.68 -50.42 0.33
C SER A 82 11.17 -50.80 0.41
N PRO A 83 11.56 -52.06 0.14
CA PRO A 83 12.94 -52.52 0.31
C PRO A 83 13.87 -51.81 -0.69
N LEU A 84 14.54 -50.75 -0.25
CA LEU A 84 15.41 -49.92 -1.09
C LEU A 84 16.85 -50.46 -1.19
N GLY A 85 17.10 -51.71 -0.75
CA GLY A 85 18.43 -52.29 -0.68
C GLY A 85 19.40 -51.58 0.29
N LEU A 86 18.87 -50.74 1.19
CA LEU A 86 19.65 -50.02 2.19
C LEU A 86 19.84 -50.85 3.46
N SER A 87 20.98 -50.62 4.14
CA SER A 87 21.19 -51.07 5.53
C SER A 87 20.16 -50.43 6.48
N GLU A 88 19.91 -51.06 7.63
CA GLU A 88 19.00 -50.56 8.67
C GLU A 88 19.37 -49.13 9.13
N ASP A 89 20.66 -48.87 9.31
CA ASP A 89 21.14 -47.53 9.69
C ASP A 89 20.95 -46.52 8.55
N GLY A 90 21.06 -46.97 7.30
CA GLY A 90 20.75 -46.18 6.11
C GLY A 90 19.27 -45.78 6.06
N MET A 91 18.37 -46.72 6.38
CA MET A 91 16.94 -46.44 6.50
C MET A 91 16.64 -45.45 7.64
N LYS A 92 17.25 -45.62 8.81
CA LYS A 92 17.09 -44.69 9.94
C LYS A 92 17.57 -43.28 9.58
N GLY A 93 18.76 -43.17 8.98
CA GLY A 93 19.31 -41.89 8.53
C GLY A 93 18.40 -41.18 7.53
N LEU A 94 17.89 -41.90 6.54
CA LEU A 94 16.97 -41.37 5.55
C LEU A 94 15.63 -40.92 6.19
N GLN A 95 15.12 -41.67 7.17
CA GLN A 95 13.90 -41.29 7.90
C GLN A 95 14.10 -39.99 8.69
N ILE A 96 15.26 -39.81 9.33
CA ILE A 96 15.62 -38.57 10.01
C ILE A 96 15.67 -37.40 9.03
N MET A 97 16.25 -37.60 7.84
CA MET A 97 16.28 -36.56 6.80
C MET A 97 14.89 -36.16 6.32
N PHE A 98 14.00 -37.12 6.07
CA PHE A 98 12.61 -36.83 5.71
C PHE A 98 11.89 -36.04 6.80
N ARG A 99 12.04 -36.44 8.07
CA ARG A 99 11.44 -35.71 9.21
C ARG A 99 11.96 -34.27 9.29
N LYS A 100 13.27 -34.08 9.13
CA LYS A 100 13.88 -32.74 9.09
C LYS A 100 13.29 -31.91 7.96
N LYS A 101 13.21 -32.46 6.74
CA LYS A 101 12.64 -31.74 5.59
C LYS A 101 11.15 -31.42 5.75
N HIS A 102 10.37 -32.32 6.35
CA HIS A 102 8.98 -32.02 6.70
C HIS A 102 8.85 -30.90 7.73
N HIS A 103 9.78 -30.84 8.69
CA HIS A 103 9.83 -29.75 9.67
C HIS A 103 10.15 -28.41 8.98
N ASP A 104 11.20 -28.36 8.16
CA ASP A 104 11.61 -27.16 7.43
C ASP A 104 10.46 -26.58 6.59
N ILE A 105 9.76 -27.41 5.82
CA ILE A 105 8.63 -26.96 4.97
C ILE A 105 7.50 -26.39 5.84
N ARG A 106 7.22 -27.01 6.98
CA ARG A 106 6.18 -26.54 7.92
C ARG A 106 6.54 -25.20 8.50
N GLU A 107 7.79 -25.03 8.91
CA GLU A 107 8.29 -23.75 9.43
C GLU A 107 8.14 -22.65 8.40
N ILE A 108 8.59 -22.87 7.16
CA ILE A 108 8.45 -21.93 6.05
C ILE A 108 6.97 -21.58 5.81
N LYS A 109 6.06 -22.57 5.78
CA LYS A 109 4.62 -22.33 5.63
C LYS A 109 4.06 -21.45 6.76
N THR A 110 4.43 -21.73 8.00
CA THR A 110 3.95 -20.94 9.15
C THR A 110 4.53 -19.53 9.15
N HIS A 111 5.80 -19.38 8.78
CA HIS A 111 6.46 -18.09 8.67
C HIS A 111 5.81 -17.23 7.58
N ALA A 112 5.66 -17.77 6.38
CA ALA A 112 5.00 -17.10 5.27
C ALA A 112 3.58 -16.66 5.65
N ARG A 113 2.77 -17.57 6.21
CA ARG A 113 1.40 -17.26 6.67
C ARG A 113 1.39 -16.11 7.68
N ARG A 114 2.30 -16.11 8.65
CA ARG A 114 2.40 -15.05 9.66
C ARG A 114 2.72 -13.71 9.02
N ARG A 115 3.69 -13.66 8.11
CA ARG A 115 4.10 -12.41 7.44
C ARG A 115 2.98 -11.86 6.54
N TYR A 116 2.33 -12.69 5.74
CA TYR A 116 1.19 -12.23 4.93
C TYR A 116 0.03 -11.73 5.80
N LEU A 117 -0.31 -12.44 6.87
CA LEU A 117 -1.39 -12.02 7.76
C LEU A 117 -1.06 -10.68 8.44
N HIS A 118 0.18 -10.51 8.90
CA HIS A 118 0.64 -9.27 9.53
C HIS A 118 0.47 -8.05 8.61
N VAL A 119 0.91 -8.16 7.34
CA VAL A 119 0.74 -7.11 6.33
C VAL A 119 -0.73 -6.87 6.01
N LEU A 120 -1.54 -7.93 5.84
CA LEU A 120 -2.97 -7.81 5.52
C LEU A 120 -3.79 -7.19 6.65
N THR A 121 -3.41 -7.40 7.91
CA THR A 121 -4.03 -6.77 9.07
C THR A 121 -3.66 -5.29 9.23
N GLY A 122 -2.69 -4.80 8.46
CA GLY A 122 -2.21 -3.41 8.56
C GLY A 122 -1.44 -3.11 9.84
N ALA A 123 -0.98 -4.13 10.59
CA ALA A 123 -0.29 -3.95 11.87
C ALA A 123 1.03 -3.16 11.72
N GLU A 124 1.78 -3.38 10.63
CA GLU A 124 2.97 -2.59 10.27
C GLU A 124 2.60 -1.13 9.90
N THR A 125 1.45 -0.92 9.24
CA THR A 125 0.96 0.42 8.87
C THR A 125 0.47 1.21 10.09
N ILE A 126 -0.24 0.58 11.02
CA ILE A 126 -0.70 1.20 12.27
C ILE A 126 0.52 1.62 13.10
N SER A 127 1.51 0.74 13.26
CA SER A 127 2.76 1.05 13.97
C SER A 127 3.48 2.25 13.35
N PHE A 128 3.58 2.31 12.02
CA PHE A 128 4.26 3.41 11.32
C PHE A 128 3.50 4.74 11.43
N LEU A 129 2.17 4.74 11.27
CA LEU A 129 1.36 5.95 11.42
C LEU A 129 1.38 6.48 12.85
N GLN A 130 1.42 5.59 13.85
CA GLN A 130 1.53 5.97 15.25
C GLN A 130 2.90 6.60 15.57
N SER A 131 3.97 6.05 14.96
CA SER A 131 5.32 6.63 15.04
C SER A 131 5.42 8.04 14.41
N LEU A 132 4.69 8.28 13.32
CA LEU A 132 4.64 9.59 12.65
C LEU A 132 3.79 10.62 13.40
N SER A 133 2.74 10.15 14.10
CA SER A 133 1.86 11.01 14.89
C SER A 133 2.55 11.54 16.15
N ASP A 134 3.50 10.78 16.71
CA ASP A 134 4.29 11.20 17.88
C ASP A 134 5.33 12.29 17.54
N GLU A 135 5.63 12.50 16.25
CA GLU A 135 6.63 13.45 15.75
C GLU A 135 6.01 14.71 15.09
N SER A 136 4.67 14.87 15.09
CA SER A 136 3.99 15.99 14.41
C SER A 136 3.23 16.95 15.33
N SER A 137 3.62 17.07 16.59
CA SER A 137 3.02 18.01 17.55
C SER A 137 3.93 19.21 17.84
N ASP A 138 4.38 19.92 16.80
CA ASP A 138 4.75 21.34 16.92
C ASP A 138 3.66 22.17 16.24
N CYS A 139 2.67 22.56 17.05
CA CYS A 139 1.67 23.55 16.68
C CYS A 139 2.26 24.95 16.85
N ASP A 140 2.83 25.53 15.78
CA ASP A 140 3.11 26.96 15.73
C ASP A 140 1.78 27.73 15.62
N SER A 141 1.19 28.03 16.78
CA SER A 141 0.11 29.00 16.91
C SER A 141 0.70 30.39 17.14
N ASP A 142 1.10 31.07 16.07
CA ASP A 142 1.36 32.52 16.11
C ASP A 142 0.05 33.27 15.82
N SER A 143 -0.75 33.44 16.87
CA SER A 143 -1.81 34.45 16.91
C SER A 143 -1.21 35.69 17.57
N SER A 144 -0.58 36.56 16.79
CA SER A 144 -0.14 37.87 17.27
C SER A 144 -1.35 38.82 17.37
N ASP A 145 -1.85 38.99 18.59
CA ASP A 145 -2.63 40.16 19.01
C ASP A 145 -1.73 41.40 18.95
N ASP A 146 -2.04 42.35 18.07
CA ASP A 146 -1.49 43.71 18.14
C ASP A 146 -2.62 44.69 18.52
N THR A 147 -2.76 44.89 19.82
CA THR A 147 -3.41 46.06 20.41
C THR A 147 -2.41 47.21 20.52
N CYS A 148 -2.77 48.38 20.01
CA CYS A 148 -2.77 49.69 20.71
C CYS A 148 -2.52 50.88 19.75
N GLU A 149 -3.51 51.77 19.61
CA GLU A 149 -3.33 53.20 19.97
C GLU A 149 -4.67 53.97 19.93
N ALA A 150 -5.14 54.35 21.12
CA ALA A 150 -5.86 55.60 21.36
C ALA A 150 -4.79 56.64 21.81
N PRO A 151 -4.98 57.99 21.80
CA PRO A 151 -6.24 58.67 22.11
C PRO A 151 -6.48 60.05 21.44
N SER A 152 -7.71 60.59 21.48
CA SER A 152 -7.88 62.04 21.73
C SER A 152 -9.29 62.46 22.19
N ARG A 153 -9.29 63.07 23.38
CA ARG A 153 -10.11 64.22 23.83
C ARG A 153 -11.57 63.98 24.28
N LEU A 154 -11.69 63.87 25.61
CA LEU A 154 -12.68 64.52 26.49
C LEU A 154 -12.87 66.03 26.18
N PRO A 155 -13.85 66.77 26.77
CA PRO A 155 -14.77 66.44 27.88
C PRO A 155 -16.26 66.79 27.49
N SER A 156 -17.32 66.78 28.31
CA SER A 156 -17.53 66.96 29.75
C SER A 156 -19.02 66.76 30.06
N VAL A 157 -19.38 66.74 31.36
CA VAL A 157 -20.60 67.34 31.96
C VAL A 157 -21.89 66.48 31.85
N VAL A 158 -22.59 66.04 32.90
CA VAL A 158 -22.61 66.32 34.37
C VAL A 158 -23.23 65.12 35.12
N GLN A 159 -22.79 64.90 36.37
CA GLN A 159 -23.54 64.27 37.48
C GLN A 159 -24.89 64.99 37.72
N CYS A 160 -25.94 64.41 38.31
CA CYS A 160 -26.07 63.59 39.51
C CYS A 160 -27.25 62.63 39.35
#